data_AF-A0A660NU15-F1
#
_entry.id   AF-A0A660NU15-F1
#
_cell.length_a   1.000
_cell.length_b   1.000
_cell.length_c   1.000
_cell.angle_alpha   90.00
_cell.angle_beta   90.00
_cell.angle_gamma   90.00
#
_symmetry.space_group_name_H-M   'P 1'
#
loop_
_entity.id
_entity.type
_entity.pdbx_description
1 polymer ?
#
loop_
_entity_poly.entity_id
_entity_poly.type
_entity_poly.pdbx_seq_one_letter_code
_entity_poly.pdbx_strand_id
1 'polypeptide(L)'
;IKYAQTRWGTFPLRFFFTDSYTTEDGEEMSTRKIKVALRDIINNENKQKPLSDDALAKVMKEKGFPIARRTVAKYREQLNLPVARLRKE
;
A
#
# COMPACT_ATOMS: atom_id res chain seq x y z
N ILE A 1 -21.71 8.36 19.03
CA ILE A 1 -20.55 7.73 18.34
C ILE A 1 -20.01 6.64 19.27
N LYS A 2 -19.78 5.41 18.78
CA LYS A 2 -19.33 4.28 19.62
C LYS A 2 -17.79 4.22 19.66
N TYR A 3 -17.22 3.84 20.80
CA TYR A 3 -15.78 3.75 21.05
C TYR A 3 -15.44 2.37 21.63
N ALA A 4 -14.29 1.82 21.29
CA ALA A 4 -13.76 0.58 21.87
C ALA A 4 -12.58 0.91 22.78
N GLN A 5 -12.63 0.39 24.00
CA GLN A 5 -11.51 0.46 24.94
C GLN A 5 -10.62 -0.77 24.71
N THR A 6 -9.35 -0.51 24.43
CA THR A 6 -8.31 -1.54 24.27
C THR A 6 -7.22 -1.34 25.33
N ARG A 7 -6.34 -2.33 25.50
CA ARG A 7 -5.19 -2.25 26.43
C ARG A 7 -4.25 -1.09 26.14
N TRP A 8 -4.28 -0.55 24.93
CA TRP A 8 -3.46 0.58 24.48
C TRP A 8 -4.25 1.90 24.42
N GLY A 9 -5.48 1.94 24.92
CA GLY A 9 -6.33 3.14 24.97
C GLY A 9 -7.67 3.00 24.28
N THR A 10 -8.43 4.09 24.24
CA THR A 10 -9.79 4.14 23.70
C THR A 10 -9.78 4.69 22.28
N PHE A 11 -10.26 3.90 21.31
CA PHE A 11 -10.30 4.28 19.90
C PHE A 11 -11.75 4.37 19.39
N PRO A 12 -12.07 5.32 18.49
CA PRO A 12 -13.36 5.35 17.82
C PRO A 12 -13.60 4.05 17.06
N LEU A 13 -14.80 3.46 17.09
CA LEU A 13 -15.05 2.18 16.41
C LEU A 13 -14.75 2.24 14.91
N ARG A 14 -15.00 3.40 14.27
CA ARG A 14 -14.65 3.67 12.87
C ARG A 14 -13.15 3.55 12.55
N PHE A 15 -12.29 3.60 13.55
CA PHE A 15 -10.85 3.39 13.38
C PHE A 15 -10.53 1.94 12.99
N PHE A 16 -11.33 0.97 13.45
CA PHE A 16 -11.16 -0.45 13.15
C PHE A 16 -11.83 -0.87 11.85
N PHE A 17 -12.92 -0.19 11.47
CA PHE A 17 -13.62 -0.42 10.22
C PHE A 17 -13.15 0.57 9.15
N THR A 18 -11.97 0.32 8.57
CA THR A 18 -11.59 0.97 7.31
C THR A 18 -12.31 0.30 6.15
N ASP A 19 -12.80 1.09 5.19
CA ASP A 19 -13.27 0.64 3.87
C ASP A 19 -12.30 -0.40 3.29
N SER A 20 -12.66 -1.68 3.42
CA SER A 20 -11.90 -2.83 2.94
C SER A 20 -12.23 -3.02 1.47
N TYR A 21 -11.21 -3.01 0.61
CA TYR A 21 -11.35 -3.45 -0.77
C TYR A 21 -11.22 -4.98 -0.75
N THR A 22 -12.35 -5.68 -0.82
CA THR A 22 -12.39 -7.15 -0.91
C THR A 22 -11.84 -7.56 -2.27
N THR A 23 -10.72 -8.27 -2.28
CA THR A 23 -10.24 -8.94 -3.51
C THR A 23 -11.05 -10.23 -3.70
N GLU A 24 -11.21 -10.70 -4.94
CA GLU A 24 -12.05 -11.86 -5.29
C GLU A 24 -11.70 -13.17 -4.54
N ASP A 25 -10.52 -13.24 -3.93
CA ASP A 25 -10.05 -14.35 -3.06
C ASP A 25 -10.51 -14.27 -1.59
N GLY A 26 -11.35 -13.29 -1.21
CA GLY A 26 -11.92 -13.22 0.14
C GLY A 26 -10.96 -12.71 1.24
N GLU A 27 -9.75 -12.28 0.89
CA GLU A 27 -8.86 -11.59 1.82
C GLU A 27 -9.25 -10.11 1.96
N GLU A 28 -9.63 -9.69 3.18
CA GLU A 28 -9.82 -8.28 3.55
C GLU A 28 -8.47 -7.54 3.50
N MET A 29 -8.13 -7.00 2.33
CA MET A 29 -6.89 -6.28 2.14
C MET A 29 -7.04 -4.80 2.52
N SER A 30 -6.59 -4.47 3.73
CA SER A 30 -6.59 -3.08 4.20
C SER A 30 -5.64 -2.23 3.36
N THR A 31 -6.06 -1.01 3.00
CA THR A 31 -5.23 0.00 2.31
C THR A 31 -3.89 0.27 3.02
N ARG A 32 -3.84 0.07 4.34
CA ARG A 32 -2.60 0.13 5.15
C ARG A 32 -1.60 -0.96 4.77
N LYS A 33 -2.04 -2.23 4.62
CA LYS A 33 -1.19 -3.36 4.20
C LYS A 33 -0.56 -3.10 2.83
N ILE A 34 -1.36 -2.63 1.87
CA ILE A 34 -0.89 -2.31 0.52
C ILE A 34 0.18 -1.22 0.55
N LYS A 35 -0.01 -0.16 1.35
CA LYS A 35 0.99 0.92 1.52
C LYS A 35 2.29 0.43 2.14
N VAL A 36 2.21 -0.44 3.16
CA VAL A 36 3.39 -1.04 3.79
C VAL A 36 4.13 -1.94 2.80
N ALA A 37 3.41 -2.83 2.10
CA ALA A 37 4.01 -3.70 1.09
C ALA A 37 4.65 -2.90 -0.06
N LEU A 38 3.99 -1.84 -0.55
CA LEU A 38 4.55 -0.94 -1.56
C LEU A 38 5.83 -0.26 -1.08
N ARG A 39 5.85 0.21 0.18
CA ARG A 39 7.02 0.82 0.79
C ARG A 39 8.17 -0.18 0.92
N ASP A 40 7.90 -1.42 1.33
CA ASP A 40 8.93 -2.45 1.46
C ASP A 40 9.51 -2.87 0.11
N ILE A 41 8.68 -2.95 -0.94
CA ILE A 41 9.16 -3.22 -2.31
C ILE A 41 10.07 -2.08 -2.79
N ILE A 42 9.67 -0.82 -2.55
CA ILE A 42 10.46 0.35 -2.94
C ILE A 42 11.75 0.47 -2.11
N ASN A 43 11.74 0.06 -0.85
CA ASN A 43 12.96 0.07 -0.02
C ASN A 43 13.95 -1.03 -0.43
N ASN A 44 13.46 -2.18 -0.88
CA ASN A 44 14.28 -3.29 -1.39
C ASN A 44 14.60 -3.18 -2.89
N GLU A 45 14.11 -2.13 -3.56
CA GLU A 45 14.38 -1.88 -4.97
C GLU A 45 15.84 -1.47 -5.19
N ASN A 46 16.39 -1.90 -6.33
CA ASN A 46 17.73 -1.54 -6.73
C ASN A 46 17.76 -0.07 -7.21
N LYS A 47 18.38 0.82 -6.43
CA LYS A 47 18.49 2.26 -6.70
C LYS A 47 19.11 2.59 -8.08
N GLN A 48 19.91 1.68 -8.65
CA GLN A 48 20.48 1.88 -9.99
C GLN A 48 19.48 1.66 -11.12
N LYS A 49 18.42 0.90 -10.87
CA LYS A 49 17.33 0.64 -11.82
C LYS A 49 15.99 0.75 -11.08
N PRO A 50 15.54 1.98 -10.79
CA PRO A 50 14.30 2.17 -10.07
C PRO A 50 13.12 1.57 -10.84
N LEU A 51 12.22 0.91 -10.12
CA LEU A 51 11.12 0.18 -10.71
C LEU A 51 10.06 1.17 -11.21
N SER A 52 9.71 1.07 -12.48
CA SER A 52 8.58 1.80 -13.06
C SER A 52 7.27 1.42 -12.36
N ASP A 53 6.29 2.32 -12.36
CA ASP A 53 4.98 2.07 -11.77
C ASP A 53 4.28 0.81 -12.34
N ASP A 54 4.62 0.43 -13.59
CA ASP A 54 4.13 -0.80 -14.23
C ASP A 54 4.80 -2.07 -13.65
N ALA A 55 6.10 -2.01 -13.36
CA ALA A 55 6.83 -3.11 -12.74
C ALA A 55 6.38 -3.30 -11.28
N LEU A 56 6.14 -2.20 -10.54
CA LEU A 56 5.57 -2.26 -9.18
C LEU A 56 4.19 -2.91 -9.18
N ALA A 57 3.34 -2.60 -10.16
CA ALA A 57 2.04 -3.24 -10.30
C ALA A 57 2.16 -4.75 -10.57
N LYS A 58 3.12 -5.18 -11.39
CA LYS A 58 3.39 -6.61 -11.63
C LYS A 58 3.88 -7.34 -10.37
N VAL A 59 4.86 -6.78 -9.67
CA VAL A 59 5.39 -7.36 -8.42
C VAL A 59 4.31 -7.45 -7.35
N MET A 60 3.45 -6.42 -7.24
CA MET A 60 2.33 -6.47 -6.31
C MET A 60 1.30 -7.51 -6.73
N LYS A 61 1.03 -7.66 -8.03
CA LYS A 61 0.16 -8.74 -8.54
C LYS A 61 0.72 -10.13 -8.22
N GLU A 62 2.02 -10.36 -8.36
CA GLU A 62 2.68 -11.62 -7.97
C GLU A 62 2.58 -11.90 -6.47
N LYS A 63 2.60 -10.85 -5.63
CA LYS A 63 2.39 -10.97 -4.17
C LYS A 63 0.93 -11.16 -3.77
N GLY A 64 0.00 -11.32 -4.71
CA GLY A 64 -1.43 -11.47 -4.44
C GLY A 64 -2.18 -10.14 -4.26
N PHE A 65 -1.58 -9.02 -4.64
CA PHE A 65 -2.22 -7.70 -4.63
C PHE A 65 -2.49 -7.23 -6.07
N PRO A 66 -3.65 -7.58 -6.67
CA PRO A 66 -4.01 -7.14 -8.02
C PRO A 66 -4.37 -5.65 -8.01
N ILE A 67 -3.35 -4.79 -7.99
CA ILE A 67 -3.53 -3.34 -8.03
C ILE A 67 -3.15 -2.77 -9.40
N ALA A 68 -3.94 -1.81 -9.86
CA ALA A 68 -3.66 -1.10 -11.10
C ALA A 68 -2.54 -0.08 -10.93
N ARG A 69 -1.84 0.23 -12.03
CA ARG A 69 -0.80 1.29 -12.09
C ARG A 69 -1.25 2.63 -11.51
N ARG A 70 -2.51 3.02 -11.75
CA ARG A 70 -3.09 4.29 -11.22
C ARG A 70 -3.18 4.28 -9.69
N THR A 71 -3.50 3.13 -9.10
CA THR A 71 -3.58 2.94 -7.65
C THR A 71 -2.18 2.98 -7.02
N VAL A 72 -1.19 2.37 -7.68
CA VAL A 72 0.23 2.47 -7.28
C VAL A 72 0.68 3.92 -7.26
N ALA A 73 0.42 4.69 -8.33
CA ALA A 73 0.80 6.10 -8.42
C ALA A 73 0.15 6.93 -7.31
N LYS A 74 -1.15 6.75 -7.07
CA LYS A 74 -1.87 7.42 -5.99
C LYS A 74 -1.26 7.14 -4.62
N TYR A 75 -0.95 5.87 -4.32
CA TYR A 75 -0.35 5.51 -3.03
C TYR A 75 1.11 5.95 -2.92
N ARG A 76 1.85 6.00 -4.03
CA ARG A 76 3.21 6.54 -4.08
C ARG A 76 3.23 8.03 -3.73
N GLU A 77 2.30 8.82 -4.29
CA GLU A 77 2.12 10.23 -3.95
C GLU A 77 1.74 10.42 -2.47
N GLN A 78 0.81 9.61 -1.96
CA GLN A 78 0.45 9.64 -0.54
C GLN A 78 1.61 9.28 0.41
N LEU A 79 2.60 8.53 -0.07
CA LEU A 79 3.80 8.16 0.68
C LEU A 79 4.96 9.15 0.47
N ASN A 80 4.75 10.24 -0.30
CA ASN A 80 5.77 11.21 -0.70
C ASN A 80 7.01 10.56 -1.34
N LEU A 81 6.82 9.44 -2.05
CA LEU A 81 7.92 8.75 -2.70
C LEU A 81 8.15 9.31 -4.11
N PRO A 82 9.40 9.72 -4.46
CA PRO A 82 9.70 10.32 -5.75
C PRO A 82 9.47 9.33 -6.90
N VAL A 83 9.26 9.87 -8.10
CA VAL A 83 9.06 9.09 -9.33
C VAL A 83 10.29 8.25 -9.62
N ALA A 84 10.14 7.06 -10.22
CA ALA A 84 11.25 6.21 -10.65
C ALA A 84 12.33 7.00 -11.43
N ARG A 85 11.92 7.94 -12.28
CA ARG A 85 12.84 8.82 -13.04
C ARG A 85 13.76 9.68 -12.16
N LEU A 86 13.32 10.04 -10.95
CA LEU A 86 14.04 10.90 -10.01
C LEU A 86 14.79 10.09 -8.92
N ARG A 87 14.66 8.76 -8.91
CA ARG A 87 15.37 7.86 -7.98
C ARG A 87 16.66 7.26 -8.55
N LYS A 88 16.99 7.62 -9.78
CA LYS A 88 18.21 7.17 -10.44
C LYS A 88 19.36 8.05 -9.94
N GLU A 89 20.19 7.50 -9.05
CA GLU A 89 21.55 8.03 -8.78
C GLU A 89 22.51 7.56 -9.86
#